data_AF-A0A934AXI3-F1
#
_entry.id   AF-A0A934AXI3-F1
#
_cell.length_a   1.000
_cell.length_b   1.000
_cell.length_c   1.000
_cell.angle_alpha   90.00
_cell.angle_beta   90.00
_cell.angle_gamma   90.00
#
_symmetry.space_group_name_H-M   'P 1'
#
loop_
_entity.id
_entity.type
_entity.pdbx_description
1 polymer ?
#
loop_
_entity_poly.entity_id
_entity_poly.type
_entity_poly.pdbx_seq_one_letter_code
_entity_poly.pdbx_strand_id
1 'polypeptide(L)'
;MPKAIKKKSLPEKEVDAEIQVRDSFDGIKKVFEERQKTLVAYGLITLSAAVVIGGIAAYRFNANSNAQQLEYEAYKTYYSMYQKTPVAGQEKAQKALALFQQAYEKKKSPRVLLFIADAYTEMAKYDDALKTLDEFTKRFAREENLIPLAHQKIVALQLRKGNKEEALKTLDQISGAAGDMLKDFALIQKARMLEQDGKKEEALVKYKELAEKYPSSPYLEEAKTKLGEKKEG
;
A
#
# COMPACT_ATOMS: atom_id res chain seq x y z
N MET A 1 -56.58 -14.38 76.38
CA MET A 1 -55.99 -13.15 75.79
C MET A 1 -54.85 -13.53 74.86
N PRO A 2 -54.85 -13.16 73.57
CA PRO A 2 -53.72 -13.41 72.68
C PRO A 2 -52.65 -12.30 72.82
N LYS A 3 -51.37 -12.70 72.79
CA LYS A 3 -50.19 -11.82 72.93
C LYS A 3 -49.89 -11.10 71.62
N ALA A 4 -49.60 -9.80 71.71
CA ALA A 4 -49.21 -8.94 70.59
C ALA A 4 -47.80 -9.26 70.06
N ILE A 5 -47.66 -9.39 68.75
CA ILE A 5 -46.38 -9.59 68.04
C ILE A 5 -45.74 -8.20 67.84
N LYS A 6 -44.56 -7.97 68.43
CA LYS A 6 -43.75 -6.76 68.18
C LYS A 6 -43.06 -6.86 66.82
N LYS A 7 -43.30 -5.91 65.91
CA LYS A 7 -42.55 -5.72 64.65
C LYS A 7 -41.09 -5.40 64.94
N LYS A 8 -40.17 -6.12 64.31
CA LYS A 8 -38.71 -5.87 64.33
C LYS A 8 -38.39 -4.76 63.31
N SER A 9 -37.82 -3.64 63.76
CA SER A 9 -37.38 -2.53 62.91
C SER A 9 -36.02 -2.85 62.26
N LEU A 10 -35.86 -2.49 60.99
CA LEU A 10 -34.61 -2.66 60.23
C LEU A 10 -33.48 -1.75 60.78
N PRO A 11 -32.20 -2.16 60.69
CA PRO A 11 -31.06 -1.36 61.17
C PRO A 11 -30.81 -0.14 60.27
N GLU A 12 -30.58 1.01 60.91
CA GLU A 12 -30.45 2.37 60.33
C GLU A 12 -29.47 2.47 59.14
N LYS A 13 -28.37 1.69 59.15
CA LYS A 13 -27.36 1.68 58.06
C LYS A 13 -27.84 1.09 56.74
N GLU A 14 -28.77 0.13 56.76
CA GLU A 14 -29.36 -0.43 55.51
C GLU A 14 -30.37 0.55 54.91
N VAL A 15 -31.08 1.29 55.78
CA VAL A 15 -32.00 2.35 55.38
C VAL A 15 -31.24 3.50 54.70
N ASP A 16 -30.08 3.91 55.24
CA ASP A 16 -29.24 4.95 54.64
C ASP A 16 -28.67 4.57 53.25
N ALA A 17 -28.27 3.30 53.07
CA ALA A 17 -27.77 2.81 51.79
C ALA A 17 -28.89 2.76 50.74
N GLU A 18 -30.09 2.32 51.14
CA GLU A 18 -31.27 2.31 50.27
C GLU A 18 -31.70 3.73 49.87
N ILE A 19 -31.61 4.69 50.79
CA ILE A 19 -31.87 6.12 50.55
C ILE A 19 -30.83 6.70 49.57
N GLN A 20 -29.53 6.45 49.76
CA GLN A 20 -28.50 6.94 48.83
C GLN A 20 -28.64 6.39 47.42
N VAL A 21 -28.98 5.10 47.29
CA VAL A 21 -29.23 4.49 45.99
C VAL A 21 -30.47 5.12 45.34
N ARG A 22 -31.56 5.31 46.08
CA ARG A 22 -32.76 6.01 45.59
C ARG A 22 -32.49 7.44 45.17
N ASP A 23 -31.76 8.22 45.97
CA ASP A 23 -31.39 9.60 45.65
C ASP A 23 -30.51 9.68 44.40
N SER A 24 -29.63 8.69 44.20
CA SER A 24 -28.81 8.58 42.98
C SER A 24 -29.68 8.28 41.76
N PHE A 25 -30.65 7.37 41.87
CA PHE A 25 -31.62 7.08 40.81
C PHE A 25 -32.51 8.29 40.50
N ASP A 26 -33.00 8.99 41.52
CA ASP A 26 -33.82 10.19 41.37
C ASP A 26 -33.04 11.36 40.76
N GLY A 27 -31.74 11.48 41.09
CA GLY A 27 -30.83 12.42 40.45
C GLY A 27 -30.64 12.14 38.96
N ILE A 28 -30.43 10.88 38.58
CA ILE A 28 -30.35 10.44 37.17
C ILE A 28 -31.67 10.71 36.44
N LYS A 29 -32.80 10.40 37.09
CA LYS A 29 -34.13 10.62 36.52
C LYS A 29 -34.42 12.10 36.30
N LYS A 30 -34.08 12.98 37.25
CA LYS A 30 -34.21 14.44 37.09
C LYS A 30 -33.36 14.99 35.96
N VAL A 31 -32.09 14.56 35.84
CA VAL A 31 -31.24 14.96 34.71
C VAL A 31 -31.83 14.49 33.37
N PHE A 32 -32.41 13.29 33.35
CA PHE A 32 -33.09 12.76 32.17
C PHE A 32 -34.36 13.55 31.82
N GLU A 33 -35.16 13.96 32.80
CA GLU A 33 -36.37 14.77 32.60
C GLU A 33 -36.03 16.22 32.18
N GLU A 34 -35.04 16.87 32.81
CA GLU A 34 -34.62 18.25 32.52
C GLU A 34 -33.93 18.38 31.16
N ARG A 35 -33.13 17.37 30.76
CA ARG A 35 -32.33 17.39 29.52
C ARG A 35 -32.78 16.36 28.49
N GLN A 36 -34.00 15.81 28.62
CA GLN A 36 -34.51 14.71 27.80
C GLN A 36 -34.33 14.94 26.31
N LYS A 37 -34.71 16.12 25.81
CA LYS A 37 -34.60 16.48 24.39
C LYS A 37 -33.15 16.50 23.91
N THR A 38 -32.23 16.99 24.73
CA THR A 38 -30.80 17.06 24.42
C THR A 38 -30.16 15.67 24.44
N LEU A 39 -30.51 14.82 25.41
CA LEU A 39 -30.03 13.43 25.49
C LEU A 39 -30.56 12.59 24.32
N VAL A 40 -31.84 12.75 23.96
CA VAL A 40 -32.41 12.11 22.76
C VAL A 40 -31.72 12.61 21.49
N ALA A 41 -31.47 13.92 21.37
CA ALA A 41 -30.74 14.47 20.22
C ALA A 41 -29.31 13.89 20.13
N TYR A 42 -28.56 13.83 21.22
CA TYR A 42 -27.23 13.19 21.23
C TYR A 42 -27.30 11.69 20.91
N GLY A 43 -28.31 10.97 21.44
CA GLY A 43 -28.54 9.57 21.12
C GLY A 43 -28.84 9.33 19.63
N LEU A 44 -29.63 10.21 19.00
CA LEU A 44 -29.90 10.15 17.56
C LEU A 44 -28.65 10.46 16.73
N ILE A 45 -27.83 11.43 17.16
CA ILE A 45 -26.57 11.77 16.49
C ILE A 45 -25.59 10.60 16.58
N THR A 46 -25.42 10.00 17.76
CA THR A 46 -24.50 8.87 17.95
C THR A 46 -24.97 7.63 17.20
N LEU A 47 -26.28 7.34 17.19
CA LEU A 47 -26.85 6.26 16.40
C LEU A 47 -26.65 6.48 14.89
N SER A 48 -26.90 7.71 14.41
CA SER A 48 -26.68 8.06 13.00
C SER A 48 -25.20 7.92 12.61
N ALA A 49 -24.29 8.40 13.47
CA ALA A 49 -22.86 8.22 13.27
C ALA A 49 -22.46 6.73 13.24
N ALA A 50 -23.01 5.91 14.14
CA ALA A 50 -22.76 4.47 14.19
C ALA A 50 -23.25 3.76 12.91
N VAL A 51 -24.43 4.12 12.38
CA VAL A 51 -24.96 3.58 11.13
C VAL A 51 -24.07 3.97 9.95
N VAL A 52 -23.63 5.23 9.87
CA VAL A 52 -22.73 5.70 8.81
C VAL A 52 -21.38 4.97 8.88
N ILE A 53 -20.78 4.86 10.06
CA ILE A 53 -19.52 4.13 10.26
C ILE A 53 -19.68 2.65 9.90
N GLY A 54 -20.76 2.00 10.36
CA GLY A 54 -21.06 0.61 10.06
C GLY A 54 -21.26 0.37 8.56
N GLY A 55 -21.98 1.27 7.87
CA GLY A 55 -22.16 1.23 6.42
C GLY A 55 -20.84 1.38 5.66
N ILE A 56 -19.99 2.34 6.06
CA ILE A 56 -18.65 2.52 5.47
C ILE A 56 -17.78 1.28 5.71
N ALA A 57 -17.80 0.71 6.92
CA ALA A 57 -17.04 -0.48 7.26
C ALA A 57 -17.49 -1.70 6.44
N ALA A 58 -18.80 -1.94 6.34
CA ALA A 58 -19.37 -3.04 5.54
C ALA A 58 -19.05 -2.89 4.05
N TYR A 59 -19.18 -1.67 3.50
CA TYR A 59 -18.80 -1.39 2.12
C TYR A 59 -17.31 -1.65 1.87
N ARG A 60 -16.43 -1.17 2.77
CA ARG A 60 -14.98 -1.40 2.67
C ARG A 60 -14.63 -2.89 2.78
N PHE A 61 -15.28 -3.63 3.66
CA PHE A 61 -15.07 -5.07 3.81
C PHE A 61 -15.44 -5.80 2.53
N ASN A 62 -16.65 -5.56 1.99
CA ASN A 62 -17.12 -6.18 0.76
C ASN A 62 -16.24 -5.79 -0.46
N ALA A 63 -15.88 -4.51 -0.59
CA ALA A 63 -14.98 -4.04 -1.64
C ALA A 63 -13.60 -4.70 -1.54
N ASN A 64 -13.09 -4.89 -0.32
CA ASN A 64 -11.79 -5.51 -0.08
C ASN A 64 -11.77 -7.00 -0.45
N SER A 65 -12.77 -7.78 -0.03
CA SER A 65 -12.85 -9.21 -0.37
C SER A 65 -12.98 -9.43 -1.88
N ASN A 66 -13.80 -8.62 -2.55
CA ASN A 66 -13.96 -8.70 -4.01
C ASN A 66 -12.69 -8.29 -4.75
N ALA A 67 -12.01 -7.23 -4.31
CA ALA A 67 -10.74 -6.81 -4.89
C ALA A 67 -9.65 -7.89 -4.74
N GLN A 68 -9.57 -8.54 -3.58
CA GLN A 68 -8.60 -9.61 -3.33
C GLN A 68 -8.84 -10.85 -4.21
N GLN A 69 -10.08 -11.24 -4.44
CA GLN A 69 -10.40 -12.35 -5.34
C GLN A 69 -10.01 -12.02 -6.79
N LEU A 70 -10.35 -10.83 -7.27
CA LEU A 70 -9.96 -10.35 -8.60
C LEU A 70 -8.43 -10.28 -8.75
N GLU A 71 -7.73 -9.75 -7.74
CA GLU A 71 -6.27 -9.68 -7.73
C GLU A 71 -5.64 -11.08 -7.77
N TYR A 72 -6.17 -12.03 -6.98
CA TYR A 72 -5.72 -13.42 -7.00
C TYR A 72 -5.91 -14.08 -8.37
N GLU A 73 -7.07 -13.92 -8.99
CA GLU A 73 -7.33 -14.44 -10.34
C GLU A 73 -6.45 -13.77 -11.40
N ALA A 74 -6.19 -12.47 -11.27
CA ALA A 74 -5.28 -11.75 -12.13
C ALA A 74 -3.87 -12.32 -12.04
N TYR A 75 -3.34 -12.57 -10.83
CA TYR A 75 -2.03 -13.19 -10.65
C TYR A 75 -1.95 -14.59 -11.25
N LYS A 76 -2.95 -15.43 -10.97
CA LYS A 76 -3.01 -16.79 -11.52
C LYS A 76 -2.96 -16.75 -13.05
N THR A 77 -3.68 -15.82 -13.65
CA THR A 77 -3.72 -15.63 -15.10
C THR A 77 -2.40 -15.09 -15.65
N TYR A 78 -1.82 -14.09 -15.00
CA TYR A 78 -0.59 -13.42 -15.43
C TYR A 78 0.62 -14.36 -15.42
N TYR A 79 0.77 -15.14 -14.35
CA TYR A 79 1.86 -16.11 -14.18
C TYR A 79 1.55 -17.49 -14.79
N SER A 80 0.40 -17.65 -15.47
CA SER A 80 -0.07 -18.94 -16.02
C SER A 80 -0.07 -20.07 -14.99
N MET A 81 -0.33 -19.75 -13.71
CA MET A 81 -0.36 -20.76 -12.66
C MET A 81 -1.48 -21.77 -12.96
N TYR A 82 -1.14 -23.06 -12.90
CA TYR A 82 -2.05 -24.20 -13.10
C TYR A 82 -2.58 -24.40 -14.53
N GLN A 83 -2.01 -23.73 -15.54
CA GLN A 83 -2.37 -23.96 -16.95
C GLN A 83 -1.59 -25.15 -17.54
N LYS A 84 -2.31 -26.12 -18.14
CA LYS A 84 -1.70 -27.27 -18.85
C LYS A 84 -1.21 -26.93 -20.26
N THR A 85 -1.66 -25.82 -20.83
CA THR A 85 -1.37 -25.42 -22.21
C THR A 85 -0.80 -24.01 -22.21
N PRO A 86 0.31 -23.73 -22.92
CA PRO A 86 0.88 -22.40 -22.99
C PRO A 86 -0.08 -21.43 -23.69
N VAL A 87 -0.56 -20.42 -22.97
CA VAL A 87 -1.26 -19.28 -23.57
C VAL A 87 -0.20 -18.30 -24.08
N ALA A 88 -0.38 -17.76 -25.29
CA ALA A 88 0.53 -16.78 -25.86
C ALA A 88 0.70 -15.57 -24.93
N GLY A 89 1.92 -15.05 -24.82
CA GLY A 89 2.28 -14.06 -23.81
C GLY A 89 1.42 -12.78 -23.79
N GLN A 90 0.95 -12.33 -24.95
CA GLN A 90 0.08 -11.15 -25.03
C GLN A 90 -1.36 -11.43 -24.61
N GLU A 91 -1.91 -12.60 -24.93
CA GLU A 91 -3.30 -12.94 -24.59
C GLU A 91 -3.46 -13.09 -23.07
N LYS A 92 -2.50 -13.73 -22.40
CA LYS A 92 -2.49 -13.82 -20.93
C LYS A 92 -2.38 -12.44 -20.28
N ALA A 93 -1.54 -11.56 -20.83
CA ALA A 93 -1.34 -10.21 -20.31
C ALA A 93 -2.61 -9.37 -20.45
N GLN A 94 -3.33 -9.51 -21.56
CA GLN A 94 -4.60 -8.83 -21.79
C GLN A 94 -5.69 -9.28 -20.80
N LYS A 95 -5.83 -10.60 -20.58
CA LYS A 95 -6.80 -11.14 -19.60
C LYS A 95 -6.45 -10.71 -18.18
N ALA A 96 -5.18 -10.80 -17.80
CA ALA A 96 -4.71 -10.36 -16.50
C ALA A 96 -4.92 -8.85 -16.28
N LEU A 97 -4.64 -8.02 -17.30
CA LEU A 97 -4.86 -6.58 -17.25
C LEU A 97 -6.32 -6.25 -16.90
N ALA A 98 -7.28 -6.89 -17.56
CA ALA A 98 -8.70 -6.65 -17.31
C ALA A 98 -9.10 -6.99 -15.85
N LEU A 99 -8.54 -8.05 -15.29
CA LEU A 99 -8.77 -8.46 -13.90
C LEU A 99 -8.09 -7.50 -12.91
N PHE A 100 -6.84 -7.10 -13.16
CA PHE A 100 -6.13 -6.11 -12.34
C PHE A 100 -6.82 -4.75 -12.34
N GLN A 101 -7.32 -4.29 -13.49
CA GLN A 101 -8.07 -3.03 -13.58
C GLN A 101 -9.36 -3.10 -12.76
N GLN A 102 -10.12 -4.20 -12.84
CA GLN A 102 -11.30 -4.40 -12.01
C GLN A 102 -10.94 -4.41 -10.52
N ALA A 103 -9.87 -5.12 -10.13
CA ALA A 103 -9.39 -5.14 -8.75
C ALA A 103 -9.03 -3.72 -8.27
N TYR A 104 -8.33 -2.95 -9.11
CA TYR A 104 -7.94 -1.57 -8.82
C TYR A 104 -9.13 -0.62 -8.66
N GLU A 105 -10.18 -0.78 -9.46
CA GLU A 105 -11.42 -0.01 -9.31
C GLU A 105 -12.18 -0.33 -8.03
N LYS A 106 -12.15 -1.60 -7.58
CA LYS A 106 -12.73 -1.99 -6.30
C LYS A 106 -11.92 -1.48 -5.11
N LYS A 107 -10.59 -1.52 -5.21
CA LYS A 107 -9.67 -1.03 -4.17
C LYS A 107 -8.38 -0.54 -4.81
N LYS A 108 -8.13 0.76 -4.68
CA LYS A 108 -6.89 1.38 -5.13
C LYS A 108 -5.72 0.74 -4.36
N SER A 109 -4.78 0.18 -5.11
CA SER A 109 -3.64 -0.57 -4.57
C SER A 109 -2.37 -0.20 -5.34
N PRO A 110 -1.28 0.20 -4.66
CA PRO A 110 -0.01 0.50 -5.33
C PRO A 110 0.53 -0.73 -6.05
N ARG A 111 0.45 -1.90 -5.41
CA ARG A 111 0.92 -3.17 -5.97
C ARG A 111 0.21 -3.49 -7.28
N VAL A 112 -1.12 -3.34 -7.32
CA VAL A 112 -1.90 -3.63 -8.53
C VAL A 112 -1.50 -2.73 -9.70
N LEU A 113 -1.20 -1.44 -9.48
CA LEU A 113 -0.71 -0.56 -10.54
C LEU A 113 0.63 -1.03 -11.14
N LEU A 114 1.54 -1.58 -10.32
CA LEU A 114 2.80 -2.14 -10.84
C LEU A 114 2.51 -3.31 -11.80
N PHE A 115 1.53 -4.16 -11.48
CA PHE A 115 1.15 -5.28 -12.33
C PHE A 115 0.35 -4.87 -13.58
N ILE A 116 -0.48 -3.82 -13.48
CA ILE A 116 -1.13 -3.21 -14.66
C ILE A 116 -0.06 -2.69 -15.62
N ALA A 117 0.96 -1.99 -15.12
CA ALA A 117 2.07 -1.51 -15.94
C ALA A 117 2.88 -2.65 -16.57
N ASP A 118 3.10 -3.75 -15.83
CA ASP A 118 3.78 -4.93 -16.37
C ASP A 118 2.96 -5.60 -17.48
N ALA A 119 1.65 -5.76 -17.30
CA ALA A 119 0.77 -6.30 -18.32
C ALA A 119 0.76 -5.43 -19.59
N TYR A 120 0.70 -4.10 -19.45
CA TYR A 120 0.87 -3.19 -20.58
C TYR A 120 2.23 -3.33 -21.25
N THR A 121 3.30 -3.51 -20.47
CA THR A 121 4.67 -3.70 -20.98
C THR A 121 4.81 -4.99 -21.78
N GLU A 122 4.22 -6.10 -21.33
CA GLU A 122 4.19 -7.39 -22.05
C GLU A 122 3.44 -7.29 -23.38
N MET A 123 2.42 -6.43 -23.45
CA MET A 123 1.70 -6.12 -24.69
C MET A 123 2.38 -5.04 -25.55
N ALA A 124 3.61 -4.62 -25.20
CA ALA A 124 4.35 -3.53 -25.84
C ALA A 124 3.61 -2.18 -25.86
N LYS A 125 2.62 -1.99 -24.98
CA LYS A 125 1.87 -0.74 -24.80
C LYS A 125 2.60 0.18 -23.82
N TYR A 126 3.77 0.68 -24.22
CA TYR A 126 4.68 1.40 -23.32
C TYR A 126 4.12 2.74 -22.81
N ASP A 127 3.31 3.43 -23.61
CA ASP A 127 2.67 4.68 -23.17
C ASP A 127 1.63 4.45 -22.07
N ASP A 128 0.81 3.41 -22.21
CA ASP A 128 -0.16 3.02 -21.18
C ASP A 128 0.55 2.58 -19.88
N ALA A 129 1.67 1.85 -20.01
CA ALA A 129 2.49 1.44 -18.88
C ALA A 129 3.08 2.66 -18.15
N LEU A 130 3.66 3.62 -18.88
CA LEU A 130 4.19 4.86 -18.30
C LEU A 130 3.09 5.70 -17.65
N LYS A 131 1.92 5.83 -18.28
CA LYS A 131 0.77 6.52 -17.68
C LYS A 131 0.32 5.87 -16.38
N THR A 132 0.31 4.54 -16.32
CA THR A 132 -0.02 3.77 -15.12
C THR A 132 0.99 4.03 -13.99
N LEU A 133 2.28 4.07 -14.31
CA LEU A 133 3.34 4.33 -13.33
C LEU A 133 3.39 5.81 -12.90
N ASP A 134 2.99 6.73 -13.77
CA ASP A 134 2.76 8.13 -13.40
C ASP A 134 1.59 8.27 -12.40
N GLU A 135 0.49 7.55 -12.59
CA GLU A 135 -0.57 7.48 -11.57
C GLU A 135 -0.03 6.90 -10.25
N PHE A 136 0.79 5.83 -10.33
CA PHE A 136 1.41 5.24 -9.14
C PHE A 136 2.19 6.28 -8.35
N THR A 137 3.12 6.98 -9.01
CA THR A 137 4.03 7.93 -8.36
C THR A 137 3.29 9.15 -7.79
N LYS A 138 2.19 9.57 -8.42
CA LYS A 138 1.33 10.66 -7.91
C LYS A 138 0.47 10.24 -6.73
N ARG A 139 -0.20 9.09 -6.81
CA ARG A 139 -1.17 8.64 -5.79
C ARG A 139 -0.51 8.01 -4.58
N PHE A 140 0.58 7.29 -4.80
CA PHE A 140 1.26 6.47 -3.80
C PHE A 140 2.69 6.96 -3.50
N ALA A 141 2.91 8.27 -3.59
CA ALA A 141 4.21 8.91 -3.35
C ALA A 141 4.85 8.59 -1.98
N ARG A 142 4.04 8.17 -1.00
CA ARG A 142 4.47 7.81 0.37
C ARG A 142 4.75 6.32 0.56
N GLU A 143 4.57 5.50 -0.48
CA GLU A 143 4.90 4.07 -0.44
C GLU A 143 6.41 3.88 -0.64
N GLU A 144 7.20 4.27 0.37
CA GLU A 144 8.67 4.33 0.30
C GLU A 144 9.31 3.03 -0.19
N ASN A 145 8.72 1.88 0.15
CA ASN A 145 9.21 0.56 -0.25
C ASN A 145 8.85 0.16 -1.70
N LEU A 146 7.92 0.86 -2.35
CA LEU A 146 7.43 0.53 -3.69
C LEU A 146 7.76 1.59 -4.73
N ILE A 147 8.01 2.84 -4.31
CA ILE A 147 8.43 3.93 -5.21
C ILE A 147 9.72 3.58 -5.99
N PRO A 148 10.78 3.03 -5.37
CA PRO A 148 11.96 2.62 -6.12
C PRO A 148 11.65 1.59 -7.22
N LEU A 149 10.73 0.64 -6.95
CA LEU A 149 10.31 -0.36 -7.94
C LEU A 149 9.54 0.28 -9.11
N ALA A 150 8.68 1.26 -8.83
CA ALA A 150 7.98 2.01 -9.87
C ALA A 150 8.97 2.78 -10.75
N HIS A 151 9.92 3.50 -10.15
CA HIS A 151 10.95 4.24 -10.87
C HIS A 151 11.84 3.31 -11.72
N GLN A 152 12.20 2.13 -11.21
CA GLN A 152 12.95 1.14 -11.98
C GLN A 152 12.20 0.73 -13.26
N LYS A 153 10.90 0.49 -13.17
CA LYS A 153 10.05 0.16 -14.33
C LYS A 153 9.95 1.34 -15.31
N ILE A 154 9.80 2.56 -14.80
CA ILE A 154 9.79 3.79 -15.61
C ILE A 154 11.10 3.92 -16.40
N VAL A 155 12.25 3.75 -15.74
CA VAL A 155 13.57 3.78 -16.40
C VAL A 155 13.65 2.76 -17.52
N ALA A 156 13.25 1.51 -17.25
CA ALA A 156 13.27 0.45 -18.27
C ALA A 156 12.42 0.80 -19.50
N LEU A 157 11.25 1.40 -19.30
CA LEU A 157 10.36 1.84 -20.37
C LEU A 157 10.92 3.04 -21.13
N GLN A 158 11.44 4.05 -20.43
CA GLN A 158 12.07 5.22 -21.04
C GLN A 158 13.26 4.82 -21.91
N LEU A 159 14.13 3.94 -21.42
CA LEU A 159 15.27 3.42 -22.19
C LEU A 159 14.81 2.64 -23.43
N ARG A 160 13.77 1.80 -23.32
CA ARG A 160 13.19 1.09 -24.49
C ARG A 160 12.65 2.05 -25.55
N LYS A 161 12.15 3.21 -25.13
CA LYS A 161 11.66 4.28 -26.03
C LYS A 161 12.76 5.18 -26.58
N GLY A 162 14.01 5.02 -26.12
CA GLY A 162 15.12 5.92 -26.48
C GLY A 162 15.14 7.24 -25.70
N ASN A 163 14.27 7.39 -24.70
CA ASN A 163 14.12 8.60 -23.88
C ASN A 163 15.20 8.66 -22.78
N LYS A 164 16.45 8.86 -23.21
CA LYS A 164 17.63 8.74 -22.35
C LYS A 164 17.67 9.80 -21.24
N GLU A 165 17.28 11.04 -21.54
CA GLU A 165 17.31 12.15 -20.59
C GLU A 165 16.28 11.95 -19.46
N GLU A 166 15.09 11.47 -19.80
CA GLU A 166 14.05 11.15 -18.82
C GLU A 166 14.46 9.96 -17.95
N ALA A 167 15.13 8.97 -18.53
CA ALA A 167 15.71 7.85 -17.79
C ALA A 167 16.75 8.33 -16.76
N LEU A 168 17.64 9.26 -17.13
CA LEU A 168 18.60 9.85 -16.20
C LEU A 168 17.91 10.57 -15.04
N LYS A 169 16.90 11.42 -15.34
CA LYS A 169 16.12 12.12 -14.29
C LYS A 169 15.46 11.15 -13.33
N THR A 170 14.90 10.05 -13.84
CA THR A 170 14.27 9.03 -13.01
C THR A 170 15.29 8.25 -12.18
N LEU A 171 16.47 7.97 -12.74
CA LEU A 171 17.59 7.36 -12.00
C LEU A 171 18.12 8.28 -10.89
N ASP A 172 18.12 9.60 -11.09
CA ASP A 172 18.45 10.59 -10.05
C ASP A 172 17.44 10.55 -8.90
N GLN A 173 16.16 10.36 -9.19
CA GLN A 173 15.13 10.18 -8.15
C GLN A 173 15.38 8.92 -7.32
N ILE A 174 15.84 7.81 -7.93
CA ILE A 174 16.24 6.61 -7.18
C ILE A 174 17.48 6.90 -6.32
N SER A 175 18.50 7.58 -6.86
CA SER A 175 19.71 7.94 -6.12
C SER A 175 19.42 8.85 -4.92
N GLY A 176 18.44 9.75 -5.03
CA GLY A 176 18.03 10.68 -3.97
C GLY A 176 17.02 10.13 -2.97
N ALA A 177 16.48 8.93 -3.19
CA ALA A 177 15.50 8.32 -2.28
C ALA A 177 16.12 7.98 -0.91
N ALA A 178 15.28 7.92 0.12
CA ALA A 178 15.67 7.44 1.44
C ALA A 178 16.02 5.94 1.41
N GLY A 179 17.01 5.54 2.19
CA GLY A 179 17.54 4.17 2.18
C GLY A 179 18.42 3.86 0.97
N ASP A 180 18.75 2.58 0.79
CA ASP A 180 19.67 2.11 -0.28
C ASP A 180 18.99 1.29 -1.38
N MET A 181 17.67 1.10 -1.29
CA MET A 181 16.92 0.29 -2.23
C MET A 181 17.11 0.79 -3.66
N LEU A 182 17.66 -0.07 -4.53
CA LEU A 182 17.92 0.17 -5.95
C LEU A 182 18.91 1.30 -6.27
N LYS A 183 19.67 1.80 -5.31
CA LYS A 183 20.74 2.78 -5.60
C LYS A 183 21.88 2.15 -6.41
N ASP A 184 22.16 0.88 -6.17
CA ASP A 184 23.07 0.08 -6.99
C ASP A 184 22.56 -0.07 -8.44
N PHE A 185 21.27 -0.31 -8.63
CA PHE A 185 20.62 -0.29 -9.94
C PHE A 185 20.76 1.10 -10.60
N ALA A 186 20.62 2.18 -9.84
CA ALA A 186 20.79 3.52 -10.40
C ALA A 186 22.22 3.77 -10.89
N LEU A 187 23.22 3.33 -10.12
CA LEU A 187 24.64 3.46 -10.47
C LEU A 187 24.99 2.64 -11.72
N ILE A 188 24.57 1.36 -11.79
CA ILE A 188 24.91 0.51 -12.94
C ILE A 188 24.28 1.04 -14.24
N GLN A 189 23.03 1.52 -14.19
CA GLN A 189 22.38 2.04 -15.38
C GLN A 189 23.01 3.35 -15.85
N LYS A 190 23.31 4.26 -14.92
CA LYS A 190 24.07 5.49 -15.25
C LYS A 190 25.42 5.16 -15.86
N ALA A 191 26.16 4.20 -15.31
CA ALA A 191 27.46 3.78 -15.83
C ALA A 191 27.35 3.24 -17.28
N ARG A 192 26.41 2.34 -17.54
CA ARG A 192 26.14 1.80 -18.88
C ARG A 192 25.75 2.89 -19.88
N MET A 193 24.91 3.83 -19.44
CA MET A 193 24.48 4.96 -20.27
C MET A 193 25.67 5.88 -20.63
N LEU A 194 26.55 6.16 -19.67
CA LEU A 194 27.77 6.94 -19.90
C LEU A 194 28.74 6.24 -20.87
N GLU A 195 28.92 4.92 -20.75
CA GLU A 195 29.71 4.14 -21.71
C GLU A 195 29.14 4.21 -23.13
N GLN A 196 27.82 4.11 -23.27
CA GLN A 196 27.14 4.23 -24.56
C GLN A 196 27.35 5.62 -25.20
N ASP A 197 27.55 6.67 -24.38
CA ASP A 197 27.88 8.02 -24.86
C ASP A 197 29.38 8.24 -25.10
N GLY A 198 30.22 7.21 -24.93
CA GLY A 198 31.67 7.32 -25.04
C GLY A 198 32.34 8.00 -23.84
N LYS A 199 31.60 8.30 -22.77
CA LYS A 199 32.10 8.96 -21.55
C LYS A 199 32.68 7.93 -20.58
N LYS A 200 33.75 7.26 -21.01
CA LYS A 200 34.31 6.10 -20.30
C LYS A 200 34.79 6.45 -18.88
N GLU A 201 35.45 7.59 -18.71
CA GLU A 201 36.00 8.03 -17.43
C GLU A 201 34.88 8.30 -16.42
N GLU A 202 33.80 8.96 -16.84
CA GLU A 202 32.61 9.19 -16.00
C GLU A 202 31.92 7.87 -15.63
N ALA A 203 31.86 6.92 -16.57
CA ALA A 203 31.29 5.60 -16.30
C ALA A 203 32.10 4.82 -15.25
N LEU A 204 33.44 4.85 -15.33
CA LEU A 204 34.31 4.20 -14.35
C LEU A 204 34.10 4.72 -12.93
N VAL A 205 33.84 6.03 -12.77
CA VAL A 205 33.48 6.60 -11.46
C VAL A 205 32.22 5.94 -10.89
N LYS A 206 31.19 5.71 -11.72
CA LYS A 206 29.95 5.06 -11.29
C LYS A 206 30.11 3.58 -10.98
N TYR A 207 30.92 2.86 -11.77
CA TYR A 207 31.25 1.46 -11.47
C TYR A 207 32.02 1.33 -10.15
N LYS A 208 33.00 2.20 -9.91
CA LYS A 208 33.75 2.24 -8.66
C LYS A 208 32.85 2.53 -7.47
N GLU A 209 31.98 3.53 -7.57
CA GLU A 209 31.01 3.85 -6.53
C GLU A 209 30.09 2.66 -6.20
N LEU A 210 29.66 1.91 -7.22
CA LEU A 210 28.86 0.69 -7.03
C LEU A 210 29.64 -0.37 -6.27
N ALA A 211 30.87 -0.65 -6.69
CA ALA A 211 31.72 -1.69 -6.09
C ALA A 211 32.06 -1.38 -4.62
N GLU A 212 32.31 -0.11 -4.28
CA GLU A 212 32.66 0.33 -2.93
C GLU A 212 31.45 0.37 -1.99
N LYS A 213 30.32 0.91 -2.45
CA LYS A 213 29.14 1.14 -1.58
C LYS A 213 28.19 -0.06 -1.52
N TYR A 214 28.17 -0.90 -2.55
CA TYR A 214 27.20 -1.99 -2.69
C TYR A 214 27.88 -3.34 -2.98
N PRO A 215 28.71 -3.86 -2.04
CA PRO A 215 29.46 -5.11 -2.23
C PRO A 215 28.59 -6.38 -2.27
N SER A 216 27.29 -6.28 -2.03
CA SER A 216 26.33 -7.37 -2.20
C SER A 216 25.42 -7.17 -3.42
N SER A 217 25.68 -6.16 -4.24
CA SER A 217 24.87 -5.87 -5.43
C SER A 217 24.95 -7.01 -6.44
N PRO A 218 23.83 -7.40 -7.08
CA PRO A 218 23.86 -8.33 -8.22
C PRO A 218 24.68 -7.80 -9.41
N TYR A 219 25.02 -6.51 -9.43
CA TYR A 219 25.79 -5.88 -10.49
C TYR A 219 27.29 -5.76 -10.17
N LEU A 220 27.75 -6.25 -9.02
CA LEU A 220 29.14 -6.10 -8.57
C LEU A 220 30.15 -6.70 -9.56
N GLU A 221 29.89 -7.90 -10.05
CA GLU A 221 30.80 -8.59 -10.96
C GLU A 221 30.97 -7.83 -12.29
N GLU A 222 29.90 -7.22 -12.78
CA GLU A 222 29.94 -6.35 -13.96
C GLU A 222 30.78 -5.10 -13.68
N ALA A 223 30.56 -4.44 -12.54
CA ALA A 223 31.31 -3.26 -12.17
C ALA A 223 32.82 -3.56 -12.05
N LYS A 224 33.21 -4.64 -11.36
CA LYS A 224 34.62 -5.07 -11.26
C LYS A 224 35.24 -5.38 -12.61
N THR A 225 34.51 -6.11 -13.46
CA THR A 225 34.95 -6.40 -14.83
C THR A 225 35.23 -5.12 -15.61
N LYS A 226 34.35 -4.12 -15.49
CA LYS A 226 34.48 -2.80 -16.15
C LYS A 226 35.63 -1.97 -15.59
N LEU A 227 35.96 -2.11 -14.31
CA LEU A 227 37.13 -1.49 -13.67
C LEU A 227 38.46 -2.18 -14.03
N GLY A 228 38.41 -3.36 -14.66
CA GLY A 228 39.61 -4.16 -14.95
C GLY A 228 40.10 -4.98 -13.75
N GLU A 229 39.30 -5.08 -12.69
CA GLU A 229 39.56 -5.89 -11.51
C GLU A 229 39.17 -7.35 -11.82
N LYS A 230 40.13 -8.15 -12.30
CA LYS A 230 39.94 -9.60 -12.47
C LYS A 230 39.88 -10.31 -11.12
N LYS A 231 39.08 -11.38 -11.06
CA LYS A 231 38.97 -12.29 -9.91
C LYS A 231 40.36 -12.76 -9.45
N GLU A 232 40.72 -12.44 -8.20
CA GLU A 232 41.51 -13.38 -7.42
C GLU A 232 40.61 -14.58 -7.12
N GLY A 233 41.11 -15.78 -7.42
CA GLY A 233 40.35 -17.02 -7.57
C GLY A 233 39.64 -17.52 -6.33
#